data_AF-A0A166UM98-F1
#
_entry.id   AF-A0A166UM98-F1
#
_cell.length_a   1.000
_cell.length_b   1.000
_cell.length_c   1.000
_cell.angle_alpha   90.00
_cell.angle_beta   90.00
_cell.angle_gamma   90.00
#
_symmetry.space_group_name_H-M   'P 1'
#
loop_
_entity.id
_entity.type
_entity.pdbx_description
1 polymer ?
#
loop_
_entity_poly.entity_id
_entity_poly.type
_entity_poly.pdbx_seq_one_letter_code
_entity_poly.pdbx_strand_id
1 'polypeptide(L)'
;MPDDATPPQTGEKERPPSAKIRCDACPVMCYIADGKSGACDRYANHAGELVRLDPLTVIQSGAQAVAFLDQGGNAQDWDGDVIQGGRAFVTAVGAGTTYPDYKPAPFIVSQEVDGVDMVTVVTEGIFSYCGVKVKIDTDRHIGEERAIVRVEGEAVGHVMTSEYGSKMLSLGGVEHLTGGSKKEGRVTCDALLRLCNREAVEMTIDEGCTLVVQAGKAPIINGVPEKLMRVGCGSATIGMFAKQWHGHVDEVVVVDDHITGVLSEHEAGRGLEMTPSGIRVKGRRSTPGRYFQVAEPGTGWGGTDVEDPLSILKPADPKKAWPGLRLLMISTTGEQWGYFVLDDDLQPRPAEITAPLLAVAERIAENCEPSL
;
A
#
# COMPACT_ATOMS: atom_id res chain seq x y z
N MET A 1 56.44 45.85 -53.48
CA MET A 1 56.47 44.38 -53.35
C MET A 1 57.92 44.01 -53.11
N PRO A 2 58.37 43.76 -51.87
CA PRO A 2 57.64 43.42 -50.64
C PRO A 2 57.68 44.55 -49.58
N ASP A 3 56.78 44.49 -48.59
CA ASP A 3 56.83 45.33 -47.38
C ASP A 3 56.40 44.52 -46.13
N ASP A 4 57.10 44.83 -45.04
CA ASP A 4 56.76 44.79 -43.62
C ASP A 4 56.56 43.49 -42.81
N ALA A 5 57.60 43.20 -42.02
CA ALA A 5 57.67 43.28 -40.55
C ALA A 5 56.61 42.59 -39.66
N THR A 6 57.05 41.71 -38.74
CA THR A 6 57.14 41.96 -37.26
C THR A 6 57.49 40.65 -36.50
N PRO A 7 58.40 40.65 -35.49
CA PRO A 7 58.79 39.48 -34.68
C PRO A 7 57.82 39.17 -33.51
N PRO A 8 57.99 38.05 -32.76
CA PRO A 8 56.89 37.29 -32.17
C PRO A 8 56.33 37.91 -30.90
N GLN A 9 55.00 37.83 -30.73
CA GLN A 9 54.38 38.10 -29.44
C GLN A 9 54.26 36.81 -28.62
N THR A 10 54.99 36.88 -27.52
CA THR A 10 54.99 36.01 -26.35
C THR A 10 53.62 35.84 -25.69
N GLY A 11 53.35 34.63 -25.22
CA GLY A 11 52.57 34.42 -23.99
C GLY A 11 51.10 34.11 -24.17
N GLU A 12 50.77 32.98 -24.79
CA GLU A 12 49.60 32.24 -24.31
C GLU A 12 49.90 31.80 -22.88
N LYS A 13 49.30 32.51 -21.92
CA LYS A 13 49.13 31.97 -20.56
C LYS A 13 48.44 30.62 -20.70
N GLU A 14 49.16 29.54 -20.43
CA GLU A 14 48.56 28.27 -20.06
C GLU A 14 47.54 28.55 -18.96
N ARG A 15 46.25 28.55 -19.32
CA ARG A 15 45.21 28.31 -18.34
C ARG A 15 45.43 26.87 -17.88
N PRO A 16 45.63 26.61 -16.57
CA PRO A 16 45.61 25.24 -16.10
C PRO A 16 44.31 24.62 -16.62
N PRO A 17 44.34 23.42 -17.23
CA PRO A 17 43.14 22.87 -17.81
C PRO A 17 42.15 22.74 -16.67
N SER A 18 41.09 23.54 -16.71
CA SER A 18 39.88 23.23 -15.96
C SER A 18 39.32 22.01 -16.64
N ALA A 19 39.91 20.84 -16.37
CA ALA A 19 39.76 19.63 -17.15
C ALA A 19 38.40 19.00 -16.84
N LYS A 20 37.32 19.75 -17.09
CA LYS A 20 35.99 19.22 -17.17
C LYS A 20 36.02 18.20 -18.29
N ILE A 21 35.70 16.96 -17.96
CA ILE A 21 35.49 15.94 -18.96
C ILE A 21 34.05 16.02 -19.44
N ARG A 22 33.82 15.65 -20.70
CA ARG A 22 32.48 15.40 -21.20
C ARG A 22 32.21 13.91 -21.00
N CYS A 23 31.26 13.59 -20.13
CA CYS A 23 30.86 12.21 -19.90
C CYS A 23 30.14 11.68 -21.13
N ASP A 24 30.54 10.52 -21.64
CA ASP A 24 29.93 9.85 -22.79
C ASP A 24 29.06 8.64 -22.39
N ALA A 25 28.89 8.43 -21.08
CA ALA A 25 28.20 7.28 -20.54
C ALA A 25 26.68 7.32 -20.70
N CYS A 26 26.11 8.44 -21.17
CA CYS A 26 24.68 8.54 -21.48
C CYS A 26 24.36 9.70 -22.43
N PRO A 27 23.14 9.74 -23.01
CA PRO A 27 22.73 10.79 -23.95
C PRO A 27 22.76 12.23 -23.39
N VAL A 28 22.74 12.42 -22.06
CA VAL A 28 22.81 13.75 -21.43
C VAL A 28 24.16 14.42 -21.66
N MET A 29 25.23 13.64 -21.82
CA MET A 29 26.57 14.12 -22.17
C MET A 29 27.09 15.26 -21.26
N CYS A 30 26.87 15.14 -19.94
CA CYS A 30 27.16 16.21 -18.97
C CYS A 30 28.67 16.52 -18.84
N TYR A 31 29.00 17.77 -18.49
CA TYR A 31 30.38 18.19 -18.20
C TYR A 31 30.67 18.07 -16.70
N ILE A 32 31.66 17.26 -16.36
CA ILE A 32 32.01 16.93 -14.97
C ILE A 32 33.34 17.57 -14.61
N ALA A 33 33.34 18.48 -13.64
CA ALA A 33 34.57 19.08 -13.12
C ALA A 33 35.38 18.06 -12.32
N ASP A 34 36.70 18.23 -12.29
CA ASP A 34 37.60 17.35 -11.55
C ASP A 34 37.19 17.26 -10.06
N GLY A 35 37.20 16.04 -9.53
CA GLY A 35 36.74 15.71 -8.18
C GLY A 35 35.23 15.82 -7.95
N LYS A 36 34.41 15.95 -9.00
CA LYS A 36 32.93 16.01 -8.91
C LYS A 36 32.28 14.79 -9.56
N SER A 37 31.08 14.48 -9.10
CA SER A 37 30.15 13.57 -9.76
C SER A 37 29.40 14.28 -10.90
N GLY A 38 29.01 13.50 -11.90
CA GLY A 38 28.09 13.94 -12.96
C GLY A 38 26.65 13.98 -12.47
N ALA A 39 25.74 14.48 -13.32
CA ALA A 39 24.35 14.71 -12.94
C ALA A 39 23.56 13.47 -12.48
N CYS A 40 24.08 12.27 -12.71
CA CYS A 40 23.48 11.01 -12.31
C CYS A 40 24.14 10.38 -11.06
N ASP A 41 25.17 11.03 -10.51
CA ASP A 41 26.02 10.57 -9.40
C ASP A 41 26.75 9.23 -9.58
N ARG A 42 26.56 8.54 -10.71
CA ARG A 42 27.18 7.25 -11.04
C ARG A 42 28.60 7.35 -11.60
N TYR A 43 28.95 8.50 -12.16
CA TYR A 43 30.26 8.75 -12.76
C TYR A 43 30.86 10.02 -12.20
N ALA A 44 32.18 10.02 -12.00
CA ALA A 44 32.93 11.18 -11.57
C ALA A 44 34.10 11.44 -12.50
N ASN A 45 34.59 12.66 -12.46
CA ASN A 45 35.87 13.02 -13.04
C ASN A 45 36.95 12.88 -11.97
N HIS A 46 37.91 12.00 -12.19
CA HIS A 46 39.10 11.89 -11.37
C HIS A 46 40.32 12.14 -12.24
N ALA A 47 40.97 13.30 -12.06
CA ALA A 47 42.17 13.69 -12.78
C ALA A 47 42.03 13.68 -14.32
N GLY A 48 40.84 13.99 -14.84
CA GLY A 48 40.56 13.97 -16.29
C GLY A 48 40.09 12.61 -16.81
N GLU A 49 39.91 11.62 -15.94
CA GLU A 49 39.38 10.30 -16.28
C GLU A 49 37.93 10.16 -15.79
N LEU A 50 37.08 9.56 -16.64
CA LEU A 50 35.72 9.21 -16.26
C LEU A 50 35.75 7.93 -15.43
N VAL A 51 35.53 8.04 -14.13
CA VAL A 51 35.53 6.91 -13.19
C VAL A 51 34.10 6.61 -12.77
N ARG A 52 33.76 5.32 -12.69
CA ARG A 52 32.47 4.86 -12.16
C ARG A 52 32.50 4.87 -10.63
N LEU A 53 31.44 5.40 -10.01
CA LEU A 53 31.31 5.53 -8.55
C LEU A 53 30.53 4.37 -7.92
N ASP A 54 29.47 3.88 -8.59
CA ASP A 54 28.62 2.82 -8.04
C ASP A 54 29.18 1.43 -8.34
N PRO A 55 29.42 0.59 -7.31
CA PRO A 55 29.86 -0.78 -7.50
C PRO A 55 28.73 -1.65 -8.07
N LEU A 56 29.09 -2.58 -8.96
CA LEU A 56 28.20 -3.67 -9.35
C LEU A 56 27.89 -4.52 -8.11
N THR A 57 26.61 -4.70 -7.79
CA THR A 57 26.21 -5.59 -6.70
C THR A 57 26.09 -7.01 -7.24
N VAL A 58 27.12 -7.82 -7.05
CA VAL A 58 27.02 -9.27 -7.23
C VAL A 58 26.39 -9.84 -5.98
N ILE A 59 25.14 -10.26 -6.06
CA ILE A 59 24.48 -10.96 -4.95
C ILE A 59 25.03 -12.38 -4.90
N GLN A 60 26.06 -12.58 -4.08
CA GLN A 60 26.44 -13.90 -3.58
C GLN A 60 25.77 -14.09 -2.21
N SER A 61 25.05 -15.19 -2.05
CA SER A 61 24.03 -15.41 -1.00
C SER A 61 24.46 -15.04 0.44
N GLY A 62 23.53 -14.43 1.19
CA GLY A 62 23.72 -14.15 2.61
C GLY A 62 22.49 -13.55 3.31
N ALA A 63 21.47 -14.37 3.60
CA ALA A 63 20.68 -14.37 4.86
C ALA A 63 19.43 -15.27 4.71
N GLN A 64 19.15 -16.08 5.74
CA GLN A 64 17.96 -16.92 5.85
C GLN A 64 16.69 -16.09 6.10
N ALA A 65 15.64 -16.34 5.31
CA ALA A 65 14.26 -15.96 5.64
C ALA A 65 13.35 -17.17 5.39
N VAL A 66 12.39 -17.40 6.29
CA VAL A 66 11.57 -18.61 6.37
C VAL A 66 10.24 -18.44 5.62
N ALA A 67 9.80 -19.45 4.84
CA ALA A 67 8.50 -19.46 4.17
C ALA A 67 7.50 -20.43 4.80
N PHE A 68 6.24 -20.01 4.85
CA PHE A 68 5.11 -20.64 5.51
C PHE A 68 4.34 -21.56 4.53
N LEU A 69 4.64 -22.87 4.61
CA LEU A 69 3.92 -24.07 4.14
C LEU A 69 3.47 -24.18 2.66
N ASP A 70 3.92 -25.26 1.99
CA ASP A 70 3.31 -25.82 0.78
C ASP A 70 2.69 -27.21 1.07
N GLN A 71 1.57 -27.54 0.43
CA GLN A 71 0.81 -28.79 0.60
C GLN A 71 0.73 -29.56 -0.73
N GLY A 72 1.50 -30.64 -0.87
CA GLY A 72 1.41 -31.58 -1.98
C GLY A 72 2.46 -32.70 -1.92
N GLY A 73 2.27 -33.80 -2.66
CA GLY A 73 3.14 -34.99 -2.64
C GLY A 73 4.55 -34.81 -3.22
N ASN A 74 4.92 -33.60 -3.63
CA ASN A 74 6.28 -33.16 -3.97
C ASN A 74 6.76 -32.01 -3.04
N ALA A 75 6.12 -31.81 -1.88
CA ALA A 75 6.39 -30.72 -0.95
C ALA A 75 7.51 -31.00 0.08
N GLN A 76 8.33 -32.03 -0.13
CA GLN A 76 9.41 -32.38 0.82
C GLN A 76 10.82 -31.97 0.38
N ASP A 77 11.02 -31.54 -0.87
CA ASP A 77 12.36 -31.20 -1.39
C ASP A 77 12.40 -29.82 -2.04
N TRP A 78 11.67 -28.85 -1.48
CA TRP A 78 11.89 -27.44 -1.81
C TRP A 78 12.27 -26.67 -0.55
N ASP A 79 13.50 -26.17 -0.52
CA ASP A 79 14.18 -25.55 0.62
C ASP A 79 13.82 -24.07 0.82
N GLY A 80 12.73 -23.61 0.21
CA GLY A 80 12.27 -22.22 0.31
C GLY A 80 13.10 -21.25 -0.52
N ASP A 81 13.91 -21.75 -1.45
CA ASP A 81 14.75 -20.92 -2.28
C ASP A 81 14.00 -20.43 -3.53
N VAL A 82 13.57 -19.17 -3.48
CA VAL A 82 12.99 -18.47 -4.64
C VAL A 82 14.02 -18.25 -5.75
N ILE A 83 15.31 -18.27 -5.41
CA ILE A 83 16.45 -17.95 -6.29
C ILE A 83 17.27 -19.21 -6.65
N GLN A 84 17.08 -20.34 -5.95
CA GLN A 84 17.93 -21.54 -5.99
C GLN A 84 19.44 -21.23 -5.77
N GLY A 85 19.76 -20.48 -4.73
CA GLY A 85 21.06 -20.11 -4.13
C GLY A 85 22.07 -21.22 -3.85
N GLY A 86 21.84 -22.46 -4.30
CA GLY A 86 22.92 -23.39 -4.65
C GLY A 86 23.68 -23.00 -5.93
N ARG A 87 23.21 -21.99 -6.66
CA ARG A 87 23.75 -21.52 -7.94
C ARG A 87 24.35 -20.11 -7.83
N ALA A 88 25.44 -19.87 -8.55
CA ALA A 88 25.96 -18.52 -8.74
C ALA A 88 25.01 -17.75 -9.67
N PHE A 89 24.21 -16.83 -9.11
CA PHE A 89 23.31 -15.98 -9.86
C PHE A 89 23.88 -14.57 -9.96
N VAL A 90 24.12 -14.10 -11.20
CA VAL A 90 24.66 -12.76 -11.44
C VAL A 90 23.52 -11.83 -11.84
N THR A 91 23.36 -10.74 -11.08
CA THR A 91 22.40 -9.66 -11.36
C THR A 91 23.10 -8.30 -11.32
N ALA A 92 22.59 -7.33 -12.07
CA ALA A 92 23.00 -5.92 -12.01
C ALA A 92 21.86 -5.02 -11.53
N VAL A 93 20.85 -5.57 -10.83
CA VAL A 93 19.84 -4.76 -10.15
C VAL A 93 20.56 -3.81 -9.19
N GLY A 94 20.32 -2.51 -9.35
CA GLY A 94 20.99 -1.47 -8.56
C GLY A 94 22.35 -1.00 -9.08
N ALA A 95 22.91 -1.64 -10.12
CA ALA A 95 24.19 -1.22 -10.72
C ALA A 95 24.08 0.09 -11.52
N GLY A 96 22.87 0.40 -12.01
CA GLY A 96 22.50 1.73 -12.47
C GLY A 96 23.32 2.24 -13.67
N THR A 97 23.31 1.57 -14.82
CA THR A 97 23.74 2.23 -16.07
C THR A 97 22.60 2.97 -16.73
N THR A 98 22.83 3.57 -17.89
CA THR A 98 21.84 4.41 -18.55
C THR A 98 21.00 3.64 -19.56
N TYR A 99 19.81 4.16 -19.85
CA TYR A 99 18.91 3.69 -20.91
C TYR A 99 18.33 4.92 -21.64
N PRO A 100 18.15 4.87 -22.96
CA PRO A 100 18.68 3.87 -23.89
C PRO A 100 20.20 4.06 -24.05
N ASP A 101 20.95 2.96 -23.94
CA ASP A 101 22.41 2.99 -24.07
C ASP A 101 22.85 2.09 -25.23
N TYR A 102 23.88 2.56 -25.95
CA TYR A 102 24.54 1.85 -27.06
C TYR A 102 25.74 1.02 -26.56
N LYS A 103 26.11 1.14 -25.28
CA LYS A 103 27.16 0.34 -24.65
C LYS A 103 26.68 -1.11 -24.46
N PRO A 104 27.46 -2.12 -24.93
CA PRO A 104 27.14 -3.53 -24.70
C PRO A 104 27.01 -3.84 -23.21
N ALA A 105 26.27 -4.91 -22.89
CA ALA A 105 26.20 -5.45 -21.54
C ALA A 105 27.62 -5.62 -20.97
N PRO A 106 27.95 -5.03 -19.81
CA PRO A 106 29.31 -5.08 -19.27
C PRO A 106 29.74 -6.50 -18.87
N PHE A 107 28.77 -7.40 -18.64
CA PHE A 107 29.04 -8.79 -18.31
C PHE A 107 28.16 -9.72 -19.12
N ILE A 108 28.83 -10.70 -19.73
CA ILE A 108 28.22 -11.86 -20.35
C ILE A 108 28.84 -13.06 -19.63
N VAL A 109 28.02 -13.77 -18.87
CA VAL A 109 28.46 -14.90 -18.04
C VAL A 109 27.90 -16.17 -18.64
N SER A 110 28.74 -17.19 -18.83
CA SER A 110 28.31 -18.51 -19.28
C SER A 110 28.44 -19.53 -18.16
N GLN A 111 27.46 -20.42 -18.05
CA GLN A 111 27.47 -21.58 -17.15
C GLN A 111 26.75 -22.75 -17.81
N GLU A 112 27.08 -23.98 -17.46
CA GLU A 112 26.33 -25.18 -17.89
C GLU A 112 25.36 -25.57 -16.78
N VAL A 113 24.08 -25.74 -17.11
CA VAL A 113 23.02 -26.17 -16.18
C VAL A 113 22.35 -27.40 -16.76
N ASP A 114 22.47 -28.55 -16.08
CA ASP A 114 21.89 -29.83 -16.49
C ASP A 114 22.24 -30.24 -17.95
N GLY A 115 23.48 -29.96 -18.37
CA GLY A 115 23.94 -30.21 -19.74
C GLY A 115 23.49 -29.18 -20.77
N VAL A 116 22.90 -28.06 -20.35
CA VAL A 116 22.48 -26.94 -21.21
C VAL A 116 23.37 -25.73 -20.96
N ASP A 117 23.96 -25.19 -22.03
CA ASP A 117 24.66 -23.91 -21.98
C ASP A 117 23.69 -22.76 -21.66
N MET A 118 23.86 -22.14 -20.49
CA MET A 118 23.14 -20.95 -20.07
C MET A 118 24.07 -19.73 -20.17
N VAL A 119 23.64 -18.74 -20.96
CA VAL A 119 24.32 -17.45 -21.08
C VAL A 119 23.48 -16.36 -20.43
N THR A 120 24.02 -15.71 -19.40
CA THR A 120 23.41 -14.57 -18.73
C THR A 120 24.04 -13.28 -19.25
N VAL A 121 23.24 -12.49 -19.97
CA VAL A 121 23.61 -11.15 -20.41
C VAL A 121 23.08 -10.15 -19.40
N VAL A 122 23.98 -9.49 -18.69
CA VAL A 122 23.62 -8.59 -17.60
C VAL A 122 23.52 -7.17 -18.14
N THR A 123 22.31 -6.70 -18.36
CA THR A 123 22.05 -5.30 -18.73
C THR A 123 21.84 -4.48 -17.46
N GLU A 124 22.42 -3.28 -17.38
CA GLU A 124 22.24 -2.39 -16.23
C GLU A 124 21.13 -1.37 -16.47
N GLY A 125 20.10 -1.77 -17.22
CA GLY A 125 18.99 -0.90 -17.60
C GLY A 125 18.34 -0.24 -16.39
N ILE A 126 18.00 1.03 -16.51
CA ILE A 126 17.29 1.76 -15.47
C ILE A 126 15.88 1.20 -15.35
N PHE A 127 15.46 0.81 -14.14
CA PHE A 127 14.04 0.72 -13.84
C PHE A 127 13.46 2.14 -13.81
N SER A 128 12.85 2.55 -14.91
CA SER A 128 12.18 3.84 -14.99
C SER A 128 10.81 3.74 -14.34
N TYR A 129 10.73 4.00 -13.03
CA TYR A 129 9.46 4.17 -12.34
C TYR A 129 8.97 5.61 -12.52
N CYS A 130 7.74 5.78 -12.99
CA CYS A 130 7.09 7.08 -13.11
C CYS A 130 6.06 7.34 -12.00
N GLY A 131 5.82 6.38 -11.11
CA GLY A 131 4.82 6.51 -10.06
C GLY A 131 4.96 5.49 -8.94
N VAL A 132 4.16 5.66 -7.90
CA VAL A 132 4.06 4.76 -6.74
C VAL A 132 2.59 4.43 -6.49
N LYS A 133 2.37 3.20 -6.00
CA LYS A 133 1.07 2.79 -5.48
C LYS A 133 1.15 2.85 -3.96
N VAL A 134 0.24 3.58 -3.33
CA VAL A 134 0.18 3.71 -1.86
C VAL A 134 -1.02 2.93 -1.37
N LYS A 135 -0.78 1.91 -0.55
CA LYS A 135 -1.81 1.23 0.26
C LYS A 135 -1.97 2.02 1.55
N ILE A 136 -3.20 2.29 1.93
CA ILE A 136 -3.55 3.02 3.15
C ILE A 136 -4.41 2.10 4.01
N ASP A 137 -3.90 1.77 5.19
CA ASP A 137 -4.55 0.86 6.11
C ASP A 137 -5.54 1.62 6.98
N THR A 138 -6.75 1.79 6.45
CA THR A 138 -7.86 2.48 7.12
C THR A 138 -9.20 1.94 6.64
N ASP A 139 -10.19 1.95 7.54
CA ASP A 139 -11.59 1.71 7.18
C ASP A 139 -12.34 2.99 6.82
N ARG A 140 -11.76 4.16 7.12
CA ARG A 140 -12.39 5.44 6.79
C ARG A 140 -12.48 5.63 5.29
N HIS A 141 -13.58 6.21 4.85
CA HIS A 141 -13.68 6.72 3.50
C HIS A 141 -12.72 7.91 3.31
N ILE A 142 -11.86 7.84 2.29
CA ILE A 142 -10.87 8.87 1.97
C ILE A 142 -11.27 9.73 0.75
N GLY A 143 -12.24 9.26 -0.02
CA GLY A 143 -12.68 9.84 -1.28
C GLY A 143 -13.10 8.76 -2.29
N GLU A 144 -13.82 9.19 -3.32
CA GLU A 144 -14.33 8.31 -4.37
C GLU A 144 -13.22 7.81 -5.32
N GLU A 145 -13.46 6.68 -5.98
CA GLU A 145 -12.55 6.21 -7.03
C GLU A 145 -12.41 7.27 -8.14
N ARG A 146 -11.16 7.56 -8.52
CA ARG A 146 -10.71 8.64 -9.42
C ARG A 146 -10.70 10.05 -8.82
N ALA A 147 -11.05 10.22 -7.54
CA ALA A 147 -10.86 11.50 -6.87
C ALA A 147 -9.37 11.92 -6.94
N ILE A 148 -9.11 13.18 -7.27
CA ILE A 148 -7.76 13.68 -7.51
C ILE A 148 -7.02 13.83 -6.19
N VAL A 149 -5.80 13.31 -6.14
CA VAL A 149 -4.88 13.51 -5.02
C VAL A 149 -4.00 14.72 -5.33
N ARG A 150 -3.92 15.65 -4.37
CA ARG A 150 -3.13 16.87 -4.51
C ARG A 150 -2.06 17.02 -3.44
N VAL A 151 -0.92 17.55 -3.85
CA VAL A 151 0.18 18.00 -2.98
C VAL A 151 0.53 19.43 -3.40
N GLU A 152 0.66 20.36 -2.46
CA GLU A 152 0.90 21.80 -2.76
C GLU A 152 -0.08 22.40 -3.80
N GLY A 153 -1.32 21.87 -3.85
CA GLY A 153 -2.38 22.22 -4.79
C GLY A 153 -2.27 21.57 -6.18
N GLU A 154 -1.15 20.94 -6.52
CA GLU A 154 -0.94 20.26 -7.80
C GLU A 154 -1.56 18.87 -7.78
N ALA A 155 -2.17 18.45 -8.90
CA ALA A 155 -2.64 17.08 -9.06
C ALA A 155 -1.44 16.15 -9.24
N VAL A 156 -1.25 15.20 -8.33
CA VAL A 156 -0.11 14.27 -8.36
C VAL A 156 -0.55 12.82 -8.56
N GLY A 157 -1.85 12.57 -8.70
CA GLY A 157 -2.41 11.24 -8.81
C GLY A 157 -3.90 11.20 -8.52
N HIS A 158 -4.41 10.01 -8.19
CA HIS A 158 -5.82 9.79 -7.85
C HIS A 158 -6.02 8.63 -6.88
N VAL A 159 -7.16 8.61 -6.20
CA VAL A 159 -7.68 7.44 -5.49
C VAL A 159 -8.00 6.37 -6.53
N MET A 160 -7.35 5.22 -6.45
CA MET A 160 -7.58 4.10 -7.37
C MET A 160 -8.48 3.05 -6.72
N THR A 161 -8.76 1.99 -7.47
CA THR A 161 -9.58 0.86 -7.01
C THR A 161 -9.07 0.31 -5.68
N SER A 162 -9.99 0.15 -4.73
CA SER A 162 -9.71 -0.44 -3.43
C SER A 162 -9.35 -1.91 -3.56
N GLU A 163 -8.36 -2.37 -2.79
CA GLU A 163 -7.88 -3.75 -2.83
C GLU A 163 -8.04 -4.41 -1.46
N TYR A 164 -8.84 -5.48 -1.42
CA TYR A 164 -9.11 -6.26 -0.20
C TYR A 164 -9.57 -5.41 0.99
N GLY A 165 -10.32 -4.33 0.74
CA GLY A 165 -10.82 -3.43 1.78
C GLY A 165 -9.87 -2.30 2.17
N SER A 166 -8.67 -2.26 1.59
CA SER A 166 -7.70 -1.17 1.77
C SER A 166 -8.00 -0.03 0.80
N LYS A 167 -7.77 1.21 1.23
CA LYS A 167 -7.84 2.37 0.33
C LYS A 167 -6.50 2.52 -0.39
N MET A 168 -6.55 2.86 -1.67
CA MET A 168 -5.38 2.80 -2.56
C MET A 168 -5.21 4.11 -3.33
N LEU A 169 -3.99 4.60 -3.45
CA LEU A 169 -3.65 5.74 -4.31
C LEU A 169 -2.73 5.33 -5.45
N SER A 170 -2.98 5.88 -6.63
CA SER A 170 -2.04 5.90 -7.76
C SER A 170 -1.40 7.27 -7.81
N LEU A 171 -0.12 7.39 -7.48
CA LEU A 171 0.61 8.65 -7.51
C LEU A 171 1.69 8.63 -8.60
N GLY A 172 1.93 9.77 -9.22
CA GLY A 172 2.82 9.90 -10.36
C GLY A 172 2.18 9.46 -11.67
N GLY A 173 3.02 9.20 -12.66
CA GLY A 173 2.64 8.95 -14.05
C GLY A 173 3.41 9.87 -14.99
N VAL A 174 3.54 9.47 -16.25
CA VAL A 174 4.22 10.28 -17.27
C VAL A 174 3.48 11.61 -17.47
N GLU A 175 2.14 11.60 -17.43
CA GLU A 175 1.34 12.81 -17.54
C GLU A 175 1.63 13.80 -16.41
N HIS A 176 1.68 13.34 -15.15
CA HIS A 176 1.96 14.21 -14.01
C HIS A 176 3.42 14.70 -13.96
N LEU A 177 4.37 13.87 -14.38
CA LEU A 177 5.80 14.23 -14.37
C LEU A 177 6.19 15.17 -15.53
N THR A 178 5.57 14.99 -16.70
CA THR A 178 6.03 15.66 -17.94
C THR A 178 4.93 16.24 -18.82
N GLY A 179 3.68 15.80 -18.67
CA GLY A 179 2.56 16.25 -19.50
C GLY A 179 1.88 17.53 -19.00
N GLY A 180 1.96 17.79 -17.70
CA GLY A 180 1.36 18.94 -17.03
C GLY A 180 2.24 20.18 -16.97
N SER A 181 2.04 20.98 -15.93
CA SER A 181 2.85 22.19 -15.70
C SER A 181 4.24 21.83 -15.14
N LYS A 182 5.23 22.73 -15.29
CA LYS A 182 6.55 22.54 -14.66
C LYS A 182 6.44 22.44 -13.13
N LYS A 183 5.46 23.12 -12.52
CA LYS A 183 5.22 23.06 -11.07
C LYS A 183 4.67 21.68 -10.69
N GLU A 184 3.69 21.18 -11.43
CA GLU A 184 3.10 19.85 -11.24
C GLU A 184 4.16 18.75 -11.31
N GLY A 185 4.99 18.75 -12.35
CA GLY A 185 6.06 17.76 -12.48
C GLY A 185 7.09 17.80 -11.35
N ARG A 186 7.46 19.02 -10.89
CA ARG A 186 8.37 19.18 -9.74
C ARG A 186 7.75 18.66 -8.45
N VAL A 187 6.50 19.02 -8.16
CA VAL A 187 5.80 18.63 -6.93
C VAL A 187 5.52 17.13 -6.91
N THR A 188 5.11 16.56 -8.04
CA THR A 188 4.94 15.12 -8.20
C THR A 188 6.26 14.40 -7.92
N CYS A 189 7.35 14.81 -8.56
CA CYS A 189 8.67 14.19 -8.35
C CYS A 189 9.12 14.29 -6.88
N ASP A 190 8.96 15.46 -6.24
CA ASP A 190 9.29 15.66 -4.82
C ASP A 190 8.48 14.74 -3.91
N ALA A 191 7.16 14.67 -4.09
CA ALA A 191 6.28 13.81 -3.31
C ALA A 191 6.66 12.32 -3.45
N LEU A 192 6.94 11.85 -4.67
CA LEU A 192 7.37 10.48 -4.93
C LEU A 192 8.72 10.19 -4.26
N LEU A 193 9.70 11.09 -4.38
CA LEU A 193 11.02 10.92 -3.76
C LEU A 193 10.92 10.86 -2.24
N ARG A 194 10.13 11.74 -1.63
CA ARG A 194 9.90 11.75 -0.18
C ARG A 194 9.25 10.46 0.30
N LEU A 195 8.19 9.99 -0.35
CA LEU A 195 7.54 8.72 -0.01
C LEU A 195 8.49 7.53 -0.14
N CYS A 196 9.26 7.45 -1.23
CA CYS A 196 10.25 6.39 -1.43
C CYS A 196 11.39 6.43 -0.41
N ASN A 197 11.74 7.62 0.09
CA ASN A 197 12.69 7.82 1.19
C ASN A 197 12.05 7.68 2.59
N ARG A 198 10.80 7.19 2.67
CA ARG A 198 10.04 6.99 3.90
C ARG A 198 9.82 8.27 4.70
N GLU A 199 9.75 9.40 4.02
CA GLU A 199 9.34 10.68 4.60
C GLU A 199 7.82 10.86 4.52
N ALA A 200 7.26 11.62 5.45
CA ALA A 200 5.84 11.93 5.46
C ALA A 200 5.49 12.94 4.37
N VAL A 201 4.37 12.71 3.68
CA VAL A 201 3.78 13.63 2.69
C VAL A 201 2.34 13.92 3.07
N GLU A 202 2.04 15.20 3.23
CA GLU A 202 0.67 15.70 3.37
C GLU A 202 0.05 15.88 1.99
N MET A 203 -1.17 15.40 1.83
CA MET A 203 -1.95 15.49 0.60
C MET A 203 -3.43 15.71 0.90
N THR A 204 -4.15 16.23 -0.10
CA THR A 204 -5.59 16.41 -0.04
C THR A 204 -6.25 15.65 -1.17
N ILE A 205 -7.36 14.98 -0.89
CA ILE A 205 -8.18 14.32 -1.90
C ILE A 205 -9.36 15.25 -2.23
N ASP A 206 -9.55 15.56 -3.52
CA ASP A 206 -10.66 16.39 -3.97
C ASP A 206 -12.00 15.77 -3.53
N GLU A 207 -12.86 16.57 -2.88
CA GLU A 207 -14.14 16.13 -2.28
C GLU A 207 -14.01 15.01 -1.21
N GLY A 208 -12.78 14.71 -0.78
CA GLY A 208 -12.46 13.67 0.20
C GLY A 208 -11.85 14.23 1.49
N CYS A 209 -10.72 13.67 1.90
CA CYS A 209 -10.05 14.02 3.16
C CYS A 209 -8.68 14.70 2.97
N THR A 210 -8.16 15.28 4.06
CA THR A 210 -6.73 15.56 4.20
C THR A 210 -6.03 14.34 4.79
N LEU A 211 -4.88 14.00 4.25
CA LEU A 211 -4.12 12.78 4.55
C LEU A 211 -2.65 13.12 4.78
N VAL A 212 -2.03 12.52 5.79
CA VAL A 212 -0.57 12.38 5.87
C VAL A 212 -0.23 10.90 5.77
N VAL A 213 0.58 10.52 4.78
CA VAL A 213 1.09 9.15 4.61
C VAL A 213 2.60 9.11 4.69
N GLN A 214 3.11 8.01 5.22
CA GLN A 214 4.52 7.70 5.32
C GLN A 214 4.67 6.18 5.32
N ALA A 215 5.60 5.65 4.53
CA ALA A 215 5.79 4.20 4.45
C ALA A 215 6.13 3.59 5.84
N GLY A 216 5.28 2.66 6.30
CA GLY A 216 5.47 1.95 7.56
C GLY A 216 5.04 2.75 8.80
N LYS A 217 4.11 3.70 8.63
CA LYS A 217 3.56 4.53 9.71
C LYS A 217 2.07 4.72 9.46
N ALA A 218 1.31 4.58 10.54
CA ALA A 218 -0.13 4.80 10.48
C ALA A 218 -0.50 6.13 9.80
N PRO A 219 -1.44 6.11 8.84
CA PRO A 219 -1.88 7.31 8.16
C PRO A 219 -2.60 8.25 9.13
N ILE A 220 -2.48 9.56 8.90
CA ILE A 220 -3.24 10.58 9.62
C ILE A 220 -4.32 11.10 8.68
N ILE A 221 -5.59 10.89 9.03
CA ILE A 221 -6.75 11.28 8.22
C ILE A 221 -7.51 12.37 8.96
N ASN A 222 -7.67 13.54 8.35
CA ASN A 222 -8.31 14.72 8.95
C ASN A 222 -7.73 15.06 10.34
N GLY A 223 -6.42 14.90 10.50
CA GLY A 223 -5.71 15.16 11.76
C GLY A 223 -5.78 14.02 12.80
N VAL A 224 -6.49 12.93 12.51
CA VAL A 224 -6.62 11.77 13.39
C VAL A 224 -5.72 10.63 12.91
N PRO A 225 -4.76 10.16 13.71
CA PRO A 225 -3.97 9.00 13.36
C PRO A 225 -4.84 7.74 13.43
N GLU A 226 -4.81 6.96 12.35
CA GLU A 226 -5.39 5.62 12.33
C GLU A 226 -4.60 4.68 13.25
N LYS A 227 -5.25 3.63 13.72
CA LYS A 227 -4.66 2.71 14.71
C LYS A 227 -4.68 1.28 14.23
N LEU A 228 -5.83 0.85 13.71
CA LEU A 228 -6.10 -0.53 13.39
C LEU A 228 -6.63 -0.65 11.97
N MET A 229 -6.18 -1.69 11.28
CA MET A 229 -6.78 -2.18 10.05
C MET A 229 -7.77 -3.30 10.37
N ARG A 230 -8.98 -3.28 9.79
CA ARG A 230 -9.94 -4.39 9.99
C ARG A 230 -9.32 -5.74 9.61
N VAL A 231 -9.62 -6.75 10.42
CA VAL A 231 -9.27 -8.15 10.16
C VAL A 231 -10.03 -8.73 8.95
N GLY A 232 -11.15 -8.12 8.59
CA GLY A 232 -11.94 -8.46 7.41
C GLY A 232 -13.30 -7.74 7.42
N CYS A 233 -14.12 -8.00 6.41
CA CYS A 233 -15.49 -7.47 6.36
C CYS A 233 -16.38 -8.06 7.47
N GLY A 234 -17.60 -7.53 7.64
CA GLY A 234 -18.50 -7.97 8.70
C GLY A 234 -18.82 -9.47 8.66
N SER A 235 -18.93 -10.05 7.47
CA SER A 235 -19.11 -11.50 7.28
C SER A 235 -17.89 -12.32 7.72
N ALA A 236 -16.67 -11.86 7.43
CA ALA A 236 -15.45 -12.53 7.85
C ALA A 236 -15.31 -12.48 9.38
N THR A 237 -15.59 -11.31 9.97
CA THR A 237 -15.63 -11.11 11.42
C THR A 237 -16.60 -12.11 12.08
N ILE A 238 -17.79 -12.29 11.52
CA ILE A 238 -18.71 -13.32 12.01
C ILE A 238 -18.10 -14.72 11.93
N GLY A 239 -17.52 -15.08 10.78
CA GLY A 239 -16.88 -16.40 10.60
C GLY A 239 -15.80 -16.70 11.65
N MET A 240 -15.02 -15.68 12.04
CA MET A 240 -13.92 -15.83 13.01
C MET A 240 -14.39 -15.86 14.47
N PHE A 241 -15.41 -15.07 14.82
CA PHE A 241 -15.78 -14.81 16.23
C PHE A 241 -17.11 -15.43 16.69
N ALA A 242 -17.91 -16.02 15.79
CA ALA A 242 -19.24 -16.58 16.09
C ALA A 242 -19.28 -17.49 17.34
N LYS A 243 -18.33 -18.43 17.45
CA LYS A 243 -18.26 -19.37 18.58
C LYS A 243 -18.07 -18.68 19.93
N GLN A 244 -17.45 -17.50 19.94
CA GLN A 244 -17.16 -16.74 21.15
C GLN A 244 -18.36 -15.92 21.63
N TRP A 245 -19.25 -15.53 20.71
CA TRP A 245 -20.52 -14.87 21.05
C TRP A 245 -21.61 -15.87 21.45
N HIS A 246 -21.53 -17.10 20.96
CA HIS A 246 -22.53 -18.14 21.20
C HIS A 246 -22.83 -18.34 22.69
N GLY A 247 -24.12 -18.33 23.05
CA GLY A 247 -24.60 -18.43 24.44
C GLY A 247 -24.59 -17.10 25.22
N HIS A 248 -23.79 -16.13 24.81
CA HIS A 248 -23.69 -14.81 25.47
C HIS A 248 -24.61 -13.74 24.87
N VAL A 249 -25.07 -13.94 23.63
CA VAL A 249 -25.96 -13.03 22.90
C VAL A 249 -26.86 -13.83 21.96
N ASP A 250 -28.02 -13.26 21.59
CA ASP A 250 -28.99 -13.92 20.70
C ASP A 250 -28.79 -13.48 19.24
N GLU A 251 -28.30 -12.25 19.02
CA GLU A 251 -27.91 -11.75 17.70
C GLU A 251 -26.68 -10.85 17.75
N VAL A 252 -25.84 -10.93 16.72
CA VAL A 252 -24.76 -9.97 16.47
C VAL A 252 -24.92 -9.39 15.07
N VAL A 253 -24.94 -8.07 14.98
CA VAL A 253 -24.84 -7.34 13.72
C VAL A 253 -23.47 -6.69 13.65
N VAL A 254 -22.64 -7.15 12.72
CA VAL A 254 -21.32 -6.56 12.46
C VAL A 254 -21.47 -5.51 11.37
N VAL A 255 -21.29 -4.24 11.75
CA VAL A 255 -21.45 -3.05 10.88
C VAL A 255 -20.17 -2.84 10.07
N ASP A 256 -20.33 -2.71 8.75
CA ASP A 256 -19.22 -2.62 7.79
C ASP A 256 -19.70 -1.97 6.48
N ASP A 257 -18.87 -1.12 5.87
CA ASP A 257 -19.13 -0.44 4.59
C ASP A 257 -19.27 -1.42 3.41
N HIS A 258 -18.48 -2.49 3.42
CA HIS A 258 -18.50 -3.51 2.39
C HIS A 258 -19.61 -4.54 2.60
N ILE A 259 -19.59 -5.28 3.72
CA ILE A 259 -20.56 -6.33 4.03
C ILE A 259 -20.93 -6.30 5.49
N THR A 260 -22.11 -5.77 5.78
CA THR A 260 -22.72 -5.91 7.10
C THR A 260 -23.18 -7.35 7.30
N GLY A 261 -22.80 -7.92 8.44
CA GLY A 261 -23.10 -9.30 8.82
C GLY A 261 -24.22 -9.40 9.85
N VAL A 262 -25.05 -10.44 9.78
CA VAL A 262 -26.06 -10.79 10.80
C VAL A 262 -25.85 -12.25 11.21
N LEU A 263 -25.43 -12.49 12.45
CA LEU A 263 -24.87 -13.76 12.93
C LEU A 263 -25.86 -14.93 12.83
N SER A 264 -27.08 -14.80 13.35
CA SER A 264 -28.01 -15.95 13.44
C SER A 264 -28.46 -16.46 12.06
N GLU A 265 -28.46 -15.60 11.04
CA GLU A 265 -28.73 -16.01 9.66
C GLU A 265 -27.49 -16.52 8.92
N HIS A 266 -26.30 -16.08 9.32
CA HIS A 266 -25.04 -16.44 8.69
C HIS A 266 -24.74 -17.94 8.85
N GLU A 267 -23.99 -18.53 7.93
CA GLU A 267 -23.63 -19.96 7.98
C GLU A 267 -22.91 -20.34 9.28
N ALA A 268 -22.12 -19.41 9.85
CA ALA A 268 -21.50 -19.61 11.16
C ALA A 268 -22.53 -19.74 12.30
N GLY A 269 -23.58 -18.90 12.32
CA GLY A 269 -24.66 -19.01 13.31
C GLY A 269 -25.50 -20.27 13.11
N ARG A 270 -25.78 -20.65 11.85
CA ARG A 270 -26.45 -21.91 11.51
C ARG A 270 -25.67 -23.14 11.96
N GLY A 271 -24.36 -23.14 11.74
CA GLY A 271 -23.46 -24.22 12.19
C GLY A 271 -23.36 -24.32 13.71
N LEU A 272 -23.71 -23.27 14.44
CA LEU A 272 -23.85 -23.24 15.89
C LEU A 272 -25.29 -23.48 16.37
N GLU A 273 -26.20 -23.85 15.46
CA GLU A 273 -27.61 -24.10 15.75
C GLU A 273 -28.32 -22.90 16.40
N MET A 274 -27.88 -21.67 16.10
CA MET A 274 -28.49 -20.46 16.63
C MET A 274 -29.91 -20.30 16.09
N THR A 275 -30.82 -19.87 16.97
CA THR A 275 -32.19 -19.56 16.58
C THR A 275 -32.21 -18.23 15.82
N PRO A 276 -32.81 -18.17 14.60
CA PRO A 276 -32.93 -16.91 13.87
C PRO A 276 -33.68 -15.85 14.68
N SER A 277 -33.01 -14.74 14.97
CA SER A 277 -33.45 -13.69 15.89
C SER A 277 -34.65 -12.86 15.40
N GLY A 278 -34.87 -12.82 14.08
CA GLY A 278 -35.83 -11.90 13.48
C GLY A 278 -35.33 -10.46 13.34
N ILE A 279 -34.08 -10.16 13.72
CA ILE A 279 -33.43 -8.88 13.45
C ILE A 279 -33.16 -8.74 11.95
N ARG A 280 -33.41 -7.54 11.40
CA ARG A 280 -33.32 -7.27 9.96
C ARG A 280 -32.58 -5.96 9.72
N VAL A 281 -31.80 -5.88 8.64
CA VAL A 281 -31.02 -4.67 8.25
C VAL A 281 -31.53 -4.06 6.94
N LYS A 282 -31.24 -2.76 6.71
CA LYS A 282 -31.74 -1.93 5.60
C LYS A 282 -31.21 -2.28 4.19
N GLY A 283 -30.09 -2.99 4.06
CA GLY A 283 -29.44 -3.23 2.77
C GLY A 283 -29.93 -4.41 1.91
N ARG A 284 -29.20 -4.66 0.83
CA ARG A 284 -29.44 -5.72 -0.16
C ARG A 284 -28.86 -7.05 0.33
N ARG A 285 -29.73 -8.03 0.55
CA ARG A 285 -29.31 -9.39 0.90
C ARG A 285 -28.50 -10.02 -0.24
N SER A 286 -27.29 -10.46 0.07
CA SER A 286 -26.43 -11.26 -0.82
C SER A 286 -26.73 -12.75 -0.64
N THR A 287 -26.52 -13.21 0.59
CA THR A 287 -26.68 -14.58 1.08
C THR A 287 -27.20 -14.49 2.52
N PRO A 288 -27.70 -15.58 3.14
CA PRO A 288 -28.13 -15.54 4.54
C PRO A 288 -27.08 -14.90 5.45
N GLY A 289 -27.49 -13.89 6.23
CA GLY A 289 -26.58 -13.16 7.13
C GLY A 289 -25.56 -12.23 6.48
N ARG A 290 -25.59 -12.00 5.16
CA ARG A 290 -24.66 -11.11 4.44
C ARG A 290 -25.42 -10.06 3.63
N TYR A 291 -25.16 -8.79 3.90
CA TYR A 291 -25.88 -7.66 3.29
C TYR A 291 -24.92 -6.62 2.73
N PHE A 292 -25.13 -6.26 1.47
CA PHE A 292 -24.44 -5.16 0.80
C PHE A 292 -25.26 -3.88 0.94
N GLN A 293 -24.60 -2.72 0.81
CA GLN A 293 -25.26 -1.40 0.73
C GLN A 293 -26.25 -1.19 1.89
N VAL A 294 -25.80 -1.47 3.11
CA VAL A 294 -26.60 -1.22 4.32
C VAL A 294 -26.51 0.25 4.72
N ALA A 295 -25.35 0.86 4.50
CA ALA A 295 -25.03 2.26 4.71
C ALA A 295 -24.00 2.71 3.66
N GLU A 296 -23.83 4.02 3.51
CA GLU A 296 -22.84 4.58 2.59
C GLU A 296 -21.45 4.62 3.25
N PRO A 297 -20.34 4.66 2.49
CA PRO A 297 -19.01 4.86 3.05
C PRO A 297 -18.88 6.20 3.80
N GLY A 298 -18.13 6.21 4.90
CA GLY A 298 -17.96 7.40 5.72
C GLY A 298 -16.88 7.27 6.79
N THR A 299 -17.04 8.04 7.87
CA THR A 299 -16.07 8.12 8.98
C THR A 299 -16.63 7.62 10.32
N GLY A 300 -17.85 7.08 10.29
CA GLY A 300 -18.59 6.49 11.41
C GLY A 300 -18.31 4.99 11.57
N TRP A 301 -19.34 4.21 11.91
CA TRP A 301 -19.18 2.81 12.30
C TRP A 301 -18.69 1.91 11.17
N GLY A 302 -17.60 1.19 11.39
CA GLY A 302 -17.09 0.19 10.43
C GLY A 302 -16.83 0.76 9.03
N GLY A 303 -16.39 2.02 8.96
CA GLY A 303 -16.11 2.72 7.71
C GLY A 303 -17.33 3.30 6.99
N THR A 304 -18.50 3.32 7.64
CA THR A 304 -19.77 3.84 7.08
C THR A 304 -20.04 5.29 7.50
N ASP A 305 -21.08 5.90 6.96
CA ASP A 305 -21.64 7.19 7.41
C ASP A 305 -22.51 7.10 8.68
N VAL A 306 -22.56 5.92 9.31
CA VAL A 306 -23.45 5.63 10.45
C VAL A 306 -22.84 6.11 11.77
N GLU A 307 -23.57 6.97 12.48
CA GLU A 307 -23.25 7.36 13.86
C GLU A 307 -23.99 6.50 14.91
N ASP A 308 -25.29 6.31 14.71
CA ASP A 308 -26.13 5.41 15.52
C ASP A 308 -26.26 4.05 14.82
N PRO A 309 -25.70 2.96 15.36
CA PRO A 309 -25.76 1.66 14.73
C PRO A 309 -27.19 1.13 14.59
N LEU A 310 -28.14 1.54 15.43
CA LEU A 310 -29.53 1.09 15.32
C LEU A 310 -30.24 1.65 14.08
N SER A 311 -29.73 2.75 13.51
CA SER A 311 -30.31 3.39 12.33
C SER A 311 -30.32 2.47 11.10
N ILE A 312 -29.46 1.44 11.06
CA ILE A 312 -29.40 0.48 9.94
C ILE A 312 -30.42 -0.66 10.06
N LEU A 313 -31.11 -0.78 11.21
CA LEU A 313 -32.09 -1.83 11.45
C LEU A 313 -33.43 -1.50 10.81
N LYS A 314 -34.13 -2.53 10.35
CA LYS A 314 -35.58 -2.52 10.08
C LYS A 314 -36.30 -2.95 11.35
N PRO A 315 -37.62 -2.69 11.47
CA PRO A 315 -38.42 -3.29 12.54
C PRO A 315 -38.18 -4.81 12.60
N ALA A 316 -37.99 -5.35 13.79
CA ALA A 316 -37.82 -6.79 13.99
C ALA A 316 -39.02 -7.57 13.42
N ASP A 317 -38.81 -8.81 12.99
CA ASP A 317 -39.90 -9.69 12.57
C ASP A 317 -40.67 -10.19 13.81
N PRO A 318 -41.91 -9.74 14.06
CA PRO A 318 -42.65 -10.09 15.27
C PRO A 318 -43.04 -11.56 15.35
N LYS A 319 -42.88 -12.33 14.26
CA LYS A 319 -43.09 -13.78 14.26
C LYS A 319 -41.88 -14.57 14.77
N LYS A 320 -40.71 -13.92 14.87
CA LYS A 320 -39.43 -14.56 15.20
C LYS A 320 -38.76 -13.93 16.41
N ALA A 321 -38.78 -12.60 16.51
CA ALA A 321 -38.20 -11.87 17.62
C ALA A 321 -39.08 -11.99 18.89
N TRP A 322 -38.45 -11.82 20.05
CA TRP A 322 -39.10 -11.90 21.36
C TRP A 322 -38.62 -10.78 22.30
N PRO A 323 -39.46 -10.35 23.27
CA PRO A 323 -39.02 -9.47 24.34
C PRO A 323 -37.88 -10.10 25.15
N GLY A 324 -36.84 -9.33 25.46
CA GLY A 324 -35.64 -9.81 26.14
C GLY A 324 -34.53 -10.33 25.22
N LEU A 325 -34.72 -10.31 23.90
CA LEU A 325 -33.68 -10.67 22.93
C LEU A 325 -32.45 -9.77 23.09
N ARG A 326 -31.28 -10.38 23.28
CA ARG A 326 -29.98 -9.71 23.46
C ARG A 326 -29.33 -9.48 22.10
N LEU A 327 -29.05 -8.22 21.78
CA LEU A 327 -28.48 -7.77 20.51
C LEU A 327 -27.16 -7.04 20.74
N LEU A 328 -26.11 -7.46 20.04
CA LEU A 328 -24.84 -6.74 19.98
C LEU A 328 -24.66 -6.13 18.58
N MET A 329 -24.51 -4.81 18.52
CA MET A 329 -24.00 -4.10 17.35
C MET A 329 -22.49 -3.90 17.54
N ILE A 330 -21.66 -4.22 16.55
CA ILE A 330 -20.19 -4.11 16.66
C ILE A 330 -19.54 -3.78 15.31
N SER A 331 -18.45 -3.02 15.28
CA SER A 331 -17.65 -2.79 14.07
C SER A 331 -16.70 -3.96 13.77
N THR A 332 -16.13 -3.99 12.57
CA THR A 332 -15.11 -4.96 12.16
C THR A 332 -13.76 -4.81 12.87
N THR A 333 -13.53 -3.68 13.55
CA THR A 333 -12.35 -3.45 14.40
C THR A 333 -12.60 -3.75 15.88
N GLY A 334 -13.86 -3.94 16.29
CA GLY A 334 -14.24 -4.09 17.70
C GLY A 334 -14.13 -2.81 18.54
N GLU A 335 -13.58 -1.71 18.00
CA GLU A 335 -13.44 -0.43 18.71
C GLU A 335 -14.79 0.27 18.94
N GLN A 336 -15.80 -0.03 18.11
CA GLN A 336 -17.16 0.50 18.23
C GLN A 336 -18.12 -0.65 18.51
N TRP A 337 -18.86 -0.57 19.61
CA TRP A 337 -19.87 -1.55 19.96
C TRP A 337 -21.01 -0.93 20.78
N GLY A 338 -22.16 -1.59 20.75
CA GLY A 338 -23.37 -1.20 21.46
C GLY A 338 -24.19 -2.44 21.79
N TYR A 339 -24.59 -2.57 23.05
CA TYR A 339 -25.36 -3.71 23.52
C TYR A 339 -26.78 -3.29 23.87
N PHE A 340 -27.75 -4.09 23.42
CA PHE A 340 -29.17 -3.78 23.48
C PHE A 340 -29.98 -5.00 23.89
N VAL A 341 -31.12 -4.75 24.53
CA VAL A 341 -32.13 -5.77 24.81
C VAL A 341 -33.46 -5.28 24.25
N LEU A 342 -34.18 -6.14 23.53
CA LEU A 342 -35.50 -5.80 23.00
C LEU A 342 -36.52 -5.67 24.14
N ASP A 343 -37.29 -4.58 24.13
CA ASP A 343 -38.43 -4.41 25.02
C ASP A 343 -39.67 -5.21 24.55
N ASP A 344 -40.80 -5.04 25.24
CA ASP A 344 -42.07 -5.70 24.92
C ASP A 344 -42.62 -5.30 23.53
N ASP A 345 -42.23 -4.12 23.02
CA ASP A 345 -42.55 -3.61 21.69
C ASP A 345 -41.51 -4.02 20.62
N LEU A 346 -40.59 -4.93 20.99
CA LEU A 346 -39.49 -5.43 20.16
C LEU A 346 -38.53 -4.32 19.69
N GLN A 347 -38.42 -3.24 20.45
CA GLN A 347 -37.49 -2.15 20.19
C GLN A 347 -36.21 -2.36 20.99
N PRO A 348 -35.02 -2.24 20.36
CA PRO A 348 -33.76 -2.34 21.08
C PRO A 348 -33.59 -1.18 22.07
N ARG A 349 -33.39 -1.51 23.34
CA ARG A 349 -33.06 -0.56 24.42
C ARG A 349 -31.61 -0.74 24.85
N PRO A 350 -30.83 0.35 25.02
CA PRO A 350 -29.46 0.25 25.50
C PRO A 350 -29.41 -0.53 26.82
N ALA A 351 -28.44 -1.44 26.91
CA ALA A 351 -28.19 -2.26 28.09
C ALA A 351 -26.68 -2.32 28.37
N GLU A 352 -26.32 -2.70 29.59
CA GLU A 352 -24.92 -2.87 29.97
C GLU A 352 -24.34 -4.13 29.32
N ILE A 353 -23.21 -3.97 28.61
CA ILE A 353 -22.52 -5.10 27.99
C ILE A 353 -21.98 -6.05 29.05
N THR A 354 -22.01 -7.35 28.76
CA THR A 354 -21.44 -8.36 29.67
C THR A 354 -19.94 -8.51 29.45
N ALA A 355 -19.19 -8.86 30.50
CA ALA A 355 -17.74 -9.06 30.43
C ALA A 355 -17.30 -10.07 29.34
N PRO A 356 -18.01 -11.21 29.11
CA PRO A 356 -17.68 -12.10 27.99
C PRO A 356 -17.78 -11.43 26.62
N LEU A 357 -18.80 -10.60 26.38
CA LEU A 357 -18.96 -9.91 25.09
C LEU A 357 -17.92 -8.81 24.90
N LEU A 358 -17.58 -8.08 25.97
CA LEU A 358 -16.52 -7.08 25.94
C LEU A 358 -15.16 -7.71 25.60
N ALA A 359 -14.83 -8.86 26.19
CA ALA A 359 -13.60 -9.60 25.89
C ALA A 359 -13.53 -10.05 24.42
N VAL A 360 -14.66 -10.30 23.75
CA VAL A 360 -14.66 -10.60 22.31
C VAL A 360 -14.40 -9.34 21.49
N ALA A 361 -14.97 -8.18 21.87
CA ALA A 361 -14.67 -6.91 21.20
C ALA A 361 -13.18 -6.55 21.30
N GLU A 362 -12.59 -6.70 22.48
CA GLU A 362 -11.15 -6.53 22.71
C GLU A 362 -10.33 -7.51 21.87
N ARG A 363 -10.75 -8.77 21.79
CA ARG A 363 -10.06 -9.78 20.96
C ARG A 363 -10.14 -9.47 19.47
N ILE A 364 -11.24 -8.90 18.97
CA ILE A 364 -11.31 -8.44 17.58
C ILE A 364 -10.24 -7.37 17.35
N ALA A 365 -10.16 -6.38 18.24
CA ALA A 365 -9.14 -5.33 18.17
C ALA A 365 -7.71 -5.89 18.26
N GLU A 366 -7.45 -6.90 19.09
CA GLU A 366 -6.14 -7.57 19.20
C GLU A 366 -5.73 -8.34 17.93
N ASN A 367 -6.70 -8.77 17.11
CA ASN A 367 -6.44 -9.47 15.85
C ASN A 367 -6.41 -8.53 14.64
N CYS A 368 -6.69 -7.24 14.85
CA CYS A 368 -6.45 -6.20 13.86
C CYS A 368 -4.95 -5.84 13.84
N GLU A 369 -4.36 -5.77 12.64
CA GLU A 369 -3.00 -5.28 12.50
C GLU A 369 -2.94 -3.77 12.72
N PRO A 370 -1.83 -3.23 13.26
CA PRO A 370 -1.61 -1.80 13.29
C PRO A 370 -1.65 -1.21 11.88
N SER A 371 -2.32 -0.07 11.70
CA SER A 371 -2.31 0.65 10.43
C SER A 371 -0.88 1.11 10.07
N LEU A 372 -0.48 0.96 8.80
CA LEU A 372 0.86 1.30 8.29
C LEU A 372 0.88 2.14 7.02
#